data_AF-W4EHP5-F1
#
_entry.id   AF-W4EHP5-F1
#
_cell.length_a   1.000
_cell.length_b   1.000
_cell.length_c   1.000
_cell.angle_alpha   90.00
_cell.angle_beta   90.00
_cell.angle_gamma   90.00
#
_symmetry.space_group_name_H-M   'P 1'
#
loop_
_entity.id
_entity.type
_entity.pdbx_description
1 polymer ?
#
loop_
_entity_poly.entity_id
_entity_poly.type
_entity_poly.pdbx_seq_one_letter_code
_entity_poly.pdbx_strand_id
1 'polypeptide(L)'
;MLRIGYLSAALNLATAMVSFLRFGSNYALLIMASYTLLTLAGYRLLQNKRTLYLIPLLTFSCSFLLYNVTYVLLKQINLVDLYAVDWRLEVQLALPLLVGFAVQTLLKRSGKSRLV
;
A
#
# COMPACT_ATOMS: atom_id res chain seq x y z
N MET A 1 -13.30 -2.32 10.93
CA MET A 1 -12.49 -2.02 9.73
C MET A 1 -10.99 -1.85 10.01
N LEU A 2 -10.55 -1.08 11.00
CA LEU A 2 -9.11 -0.92 11.32
C LEU A 2 -8.36 -2.25 11.50
N ARG A 3 -8.97 -3.23 12.20
CA ARG A 3 -8.40 -4.59 12.36
C ARG A 3 -8.16 -5.30 11.01
N ILE A 4 -9.10 -5.16 10.07
CA ILE A 4 -8.99 -5.74 8.71
C ILE A 4 -7.89 -5.02 7.93
N GLY A 5 -7.74 -3.71 8.13
CA GLY A 5 -6.66 -2.93 7.55
C GLY A 5 -5.26 -3.37 8.01
N TYR A 6 -5.08 -3.58 9.31
CA TYR A 6 -3.84 -4.11 9.85
C TYR A 6 -3.55 -5.54 9.37
N LEU A 7 -4.58 -6.38 9.27
CA LEU A 7 -4.46 -7.73 8.71
C LEU A 7 -4.01 -7.69 7.24
N SER A 8 -4.59 -6.80 6.43
CA SER A 8 -4.22 -6.63 5.03
C SER A 8 -2.78 -6.12 4.88
N ALA A 9 -2.35 -5.17 5.71
CA ALA A 9 -0.96 -4.71 5.75
C ALA A 9 0.01 -5.85 6.13
N ALA A 10 -0.34 -6.67 7.13
CA ALA A 10 0.46 -7.82 7.52
C ALA A 10 0.58 -8.87 6.40
N LEU A 11 -0.51 -9.14 5.68
CA LEU A 11 -0.51 -10.04 4.53
C LEU A 11 0.32 -9.51 3.36
N ASN A 12 0.29 -8.20 3.11
CA ASN A 12 1.15 -7.55 2.13
C ASN A 12 2.64 -7.69 2.49
N LEU A 13 2.98 -7.53 3.77
CA LEU A 13 4.36 -7.69 4.24
C LEU A 13 4.83 -9.15 4.16
N ALA A 14 3.95 -10.10 4.50
CA ALA A 14 4.24 -11.52 4.40
C ALA A 14 4.46 -11.97 2.94
N THR A 15 3.61 -11.54 2.02
CA THR A 15 3.76 -11.84 0.57
C THR A 15 5.03 -11.23 -0.01
N ALA A 16 5.41 -10.03 0.44
CA ALA A 16 6.68 -9.40 0.07
C ALA A 16 7.90 -10.20 0.54
N MET A 17 7.90 -10.66 1.79
CA MET A 17 8.97 -11.50 2.32
C MET A 17 9.09 -12.82 1.57
N VAL A 18 7.97 -13.47 1.25
CA VAL A 18 7.97 -14.71 0.45
C VAL A 18 8.57 -14.48 -0.93
N SER A 19 8.20 -13.38 -1.58
CA SER A 19 8.74 -13.03 -2.89
C SER A 19 10.25 -12.77 -2.86
N PHE A 20 10.73 -12.08 -1.82
CA PHE A 20 12.16 -11.85 -1.61
C PHE A 20 12.94 -13.14 -1.38
N LEU A 21 12.45 -14.01 -0.49
CA LEU A 21 13.10 -15.29 -0.19
C LEU A 21 13.16 -16.22 -1.42
N ARG A 22 12.14 -16.20 -2.29
CA ARG A 22 12.11 -17.05 -3.49
C ARG A 22 12.90 -16.49 -4.67
N PHE A 23 12.87 -15.18 -4.89
CA PHE A 23 13.33 -14.58 -6.14
C PHE A 23 14.45 -13.55 -5.99
N GLY A 24 14.89 -13.23 -4.77
CA GLY A 24 16.00 -12.31 -4.51
C GLY A 24 15.79 -10.86 -4.99
N SER A 25 14.56 -10.49 -5.36
CA SER A 25 14.24 -9.17 -5.93
C SER A 25 14.19 -8.09 -4.84
N ASN A 26 15.23 -7.26 -4.76
CA ASN A 26 15.30 -6.12 -3.84
C ASN A 26 14.28 -5.02 -4.17
N TYR A 27 14.03 -4.76 -5.45
CA TYR A 27 13.12 -3.67 -5.88
C TYR A 27 11.67 -3.95 -5.52
N ALA A 28 11.20 -5.19 -5.69
CA ALA A 28 9.84 -5.58 -5.31
C ALA A 28 9.65 -5.45 -3.80
N LEU A 29 10.62 -5.92 -2.99
CA LEU A 29 10.56 -5.79 -1.53
C LEU A 29 10.54 -4.33 -1.07
N LEU A 30 11.34 -3.46 -1.70
CA LEU A 30 11.38 -2.03 -1.34
C LEU A 30 10.06 -1.33 -1.66
N ILE A 31 9.48 -1.61 -2.83
CA ILE A 31 8.15 -1.12 -3.21
C ILE A 31 7.08 -1.66 -2.23
N MET A 32 7.08 -2.96 -1.95
CA MET A 32 6.10 -3.56 -1.03
C MET A 32 6.21 -3.05 0.41
N ALA A 33 7.43 -2.87 0.92
CA ALA A 33 7.66 -2.32 2.25
C ALA A 33 7.19 -0.86 2.35
N SER A 34 7.53 -0.04 1.36
CA SER A 34 7.12 1.37 1.32
C SER A 34 5.60 1.53 1.24
N TYR A 35 4.91 0.70 0.46
CA TYR A 35 3.45 0.69 0.38
C TYR A 35 2.82 0.28 1.70
N THR A 36 3.32 -0.78 2.32
CA THR A 36 2.78 -1.26 3.60
C THR A 36 2.90 -0.20 4.69
N LEU A 37 4.02 0.51 4.76
CA LEU A 37 4.22 1.64 5.68
C LEU A 37 3.24 2.79 5.40
N LEU A 38 3.00 3.09 4.14
CA LEU A 38 2.03 4.09 3.67
C LEU A 38 0.61 3.74 4.12
N THR A 39 0.18 2.50 3.93
CA THR A 39 -1.14 2.02 4.34
C THR A 39 -1.29 2.07 5.86
N LEU A 40 -0.25 1.67 6.61
CA LEU A 40 -0.23 1.77 8.08
C LEU A 40 -0.32 3.23 8.56
N ALA A 41 0.45 4.14 7.96
CA ALA A 41 0.39 5.56 8.26
C ALA A 41 -1.01 6.13 7.98
N GLY A 42 -1.61 5.73 6.86
CA GLY A 42 -2.98 6.09 6.50
C GLY A 42 -4.03 5.61 7.51
N TYR A 43 -3.95 4.35 7.94
CA TYR A 43 -4.85 3.82 8.97
C TYR A 43 -4.72 4.59 10.29
N ARG A 44 -3.49 4.96 10.68
CA ARG A 44 -3.23 5.75 11.90
C ARG A 44 -3.80 7.16 11.80
N LEU A 45 -3.68 7.82 10.65
CA LEU A 45 -4.22 9.17 10.44
C LEU A 45 -5.75 9.22 10.44
N LEU A 46 -6.38 8.13 9.99
CA LEU A 46 -7.83 7.96 9.85
C LEU A 46 -8.51 7.30 11.05
N GLN A 47 -7.75 6.95 12.10
CA GLN A 47 -8.23 6.16 13.25
C GLN A 47 -9.46 6.76 13.96
N ASN A 48 -9.63 8.09 13.91
CA ASN A 48 -10.75 8.82 14.52
C ASN A 48 -11.78 9.36 13.50
N LYS A 49 -11.68 9.00 12.21
CA LYS A 49 -12.59 9.48 11.16
C LYS A 49 -13.62 8.42 10.77
N ARG A 50 -14.75 8.87 10.19
CA ARG A 50 -15.85 8.00 9.73
C ARG A 50 -15.35 6.83 8.88
N THR A 51 -16.00 5.68 9.03
CA THR A 51 -15.74 4.41 8.35
C THR A 51 -15.62 4.54 6.82
N LEU A 52 -16.32 5.50 6.21
CA LEU A 52 -16.25 5.82 4.79
C LEU A 52 -14.84 6.15 4.27
N TYR A 53 -13.99 6.79 5.09
CA TYR A 53 -12.63 7.13 4.69
C TYR A 53 -11.66 5.94 4.73
N LEU A 54 -12.05 4.83 5.39
CA LEU A 54 -11.24 3.60 5.45
C LEU A 54 -11.41 2.75 4.19
N ILE A 55 -12.52 2.91 3.46
CA ILE A 55 -12.85 2.10 2.27
C ILE A 55 -11.78 2.29 1.17
N PRO A 56 -11.41 3.51 0.75
CA PRO A 56 -10.38 3.70 -0.28
C PRO A 56 -9.03 3.07 0.11
N LEU A 57 -8.68 3.14 1.40
CA LEU A 57 -7.43 2.56 1.91
C LEU A 57 -7.43 1.03 1.86
N LEU A 58 -8.56 0.42 2.22
CA LEU A 58 -8.80 -1.01 2.09
C LEU A 58 -8.74 -1.45 0.62
N THR A 59 -9.39 -0.72 -0.28
CA THR A 59 -9.37 -1.00 -1.72
C THR A 59 -7.96 -0.99 -2.27
N PHE A 60 -7.17 0.02 -1.93
CA PHE A 60 -5.77 0.12 -2.32
C PHE A 60 -4.94 -1.05 -1.77
N SER A 61 -5.08 -1.36 -0.48
CA SER A 61 -4.37 -2.46 0.17
C SER A 61 -4.71 -3.82 -0.45
N CYS A 62 -5.97 -4.05 -0.83
CA CYS A 62 -6.40 -5.25 -1.55
C CYS A 62 -5.86 -5.31 -2.98
N SER A 63 -5.89 -4.19 -3.72
CA SER A 63 -5.34 -4.12 -5.07
C SER A 63 -3.85 -4.46 -5.07
N PHE A 64 -3.11 -3.89 -4.12
CA PHE A 64 -1.68 -4.15 -3.95
C PHE A 64 -1.40 -5.62 -3.61
N LEU A 65 -2.22 -6.21 -2.73
CA LEU A 65 -2.12 -7.63 -2.39
C LEU A 65 -2.34 -8.52 -3.63
N LEU A 66 -3.36 -8.23 -4.43
CA LEU A 66 -3.64 -8.96 -5.66
C LEU A 66 -2.50 -8.83 -6.68
N TYR A 67 -1.93 -7.63 -6.83
CA TYR A 67 -0.78 -7.41 -7.68
C TYR A 67 0.42 -8.26 -7.23
N ASN A 68 0.71 -8.27 -5.93
CA ASN A 68 1.80 -9.04 -5.34
C ASN A 68 1.64 -10.55 -5.55
N VAL A 69 0.44 -11.08 -5.31
CA VAL A 69 0.13 -12.50 -5.54
C VAL A 69 0.30 -12.85 -7.01
N THR A 70 -0.24 -12.02 -7.91
CA THR A 70 -0.10 -12.21 -9.37
C THR A 70 1.37 -12.20 -9.79
N TYR A 71 2.17 -11.26 -9.29
CA TYR A 71 3.60 -11.22 -9.56
C TYR A 71 4.33 -12.48 -9.10
N VAL A 72 4.07 -12.96 -7.89
CA VAL A 72 4.68 -14.19 -7.38
C VAL A 72 4.31 -15.38 -8.27
N LEU A 73 3.04 -15.49 -8.69
CA LEU A 73 2.58 -16.56 -9.57
C LEU A 73 3.25 -16.50 -10.95
N LEU A 74 3.26 -15.33 -11.60
CA LEU A 74 3.85 -15.16 -12.93
C LEU A 74 5.36 -15.35 -12.95
N LYS A 75 6.05 -14.90 -11.90
CA LYS A 75 7.50 -15.08 -11.77
C LYS A 75 7.86 -16.53 -11.49
N GLN A 76 7.04 -17.27 -10.73
CA GLN A 76 7.24 -18.69 -10.48
C GLN A 76 7.21 -19.54 -11.76
N ILE A 77 6.37 -19.17 -12.74
CA ILE A 77 6.28 -19.84 -14.03
C ILE A 77 7.23 -19.24 -15.09
N ASN A 78 8.14 -18.35 -14.68
CA ASN A 78 9.10 -17.62 -15.56
C ASN A 78 8.44 -16.93 -16.77
N LEU A 79 7.18 -16.51 -16.64
CA LEU A 79 6.43 -15.96 -17.77
C LEU A 79 6.73 -14.47 -17.97
N VAL A 80 6.61 -13.67 -16.89
CA VAL A 80 6.83 -12.21 -16.91
C VAL A 80 7.30 -11.71 -15.53
N ASP A 81 8.24 -10.75 -15.51
CA ASP A 81 8.57 -9.96 -14.32
C ASP A 81 7.77 -8.64 -14.33
N LEU A 82 6.62 -8.62 -13.66
CA LEU A 82 5.72 -7.46 -13.62
C LEU A 82 6.39 -6.18 -13.08
N TYR A 83 7.30 -6.31 -12.11
CA TYR A 83 8.01 -5.16 -11.54
C TYR A 83 9.06 -4.58 -12.49
N ALA A 84 9.62 -5.39 -13.38
CA ALA A 84 10.51 -4.91 -14.44
C ALA A 84 9.72 -4.25 -15.59
N VAL A 85 8.47 -4.67 -15.82
CA VAL A 85 7.66 -4.23 -16.95
C VAL A 85 6.91 -2.94 -16.65
N ASP A 86 6.28 -2.79 -15.48
CA ASP A 86 5.40 -1.64 -15.25
C ASP A 86 5.29 -1.16 -13.79
N TRP A 87 6.41 -0.64 -13.26
CA TRP A 87 6.45 0.05 -11.97
C TRP A 87 5.63 1.36 -11.94
N ARG A 88 5.26 1.88 -13.11
CA ARG A 88 4.58 3.18 -13.25
C ARG A 88 3.15 3.11 -12.75
N LEU A 89 2.46 1.99 -12.99
CA LEU A 89 1.08 1.78 -12.55
C LEU A 89 0.97 1.83 -11.03
N GLU A 90 1.93 1.22 -10.34
CA GLU A 90 2.01 1.28 -8.88
C GLU A 90 2.24 2.72 -8.41
N VAL A 91 3.23 3.43 -8.97
CA VAL A 91 3.50 4.82 -8.59
C VAL A 91 2.30 5.72 -8.83
N GLN A 92 1.58 5.55 -9.94
CA GLN A 92 0.36 6.29 -10.23
C GLN A 92 -0.75 6.05 -9.20
N LEU A 93 -0.81 4.87 -8.59
CA LEU A 93 -1.79 4.55 -7.53
C LEU A 93 -1.36 5.06 -6.15
N ALA A 94 -0.06 5.02 -5.82
CA ALA A 94 0.43 5.47 -4.51
C ALA A 94 0.62 6.99 -4.40
N LEU A 95 0.98 7.67 -5.49
CA LEU A 95 1.29 9.10 -5.47
C LEU A 95 0.08 9.96 -5.04
N PRO A 96 -1.16 9.70 -5.52
CA PRO A 96 -2.35 10.41 -5.03
C PRO A 96 -2.60 10.20 -3.52
N LEU A 97 -2.32 9.00 -3.02
CA LEU A 97 -2.42 8.67 -1.59
C LEU A 97 -1.37 9.42 -0.76
N LEU A 98 -0.12 9.47 -1.24
CA LEU A 98 0.96 10.24 -0.61
C LEU A 98 0.63 11.73 -0.54
N VAL A 99 0.16 12.30 -1.65
CA VAL A 99 -0.27 13.71 -1.71
C VAL A 99 -1.43 13.94 -0.75
N GLY A 100 -2.43 13.05 -0.73
CA GLY A 100 -3.56 13.11 0.20
C GLY A 100 -3.12 13.12 1.66
N PHE A 101 -2.17 12.25 2.05
CA PHE A 101 -1.64 12.22 3.41
C PHE A 101 -0.77 13.42 3.76
N ALA A 102 0.07 13.89 2.84
CA ALA A 102 0.88 15.07 3.05
C ALA A 102 -0.01 16.30 3.31
N VAL A 103 -1.01 16.52 2.45
CA VAL A 103 -1.98 17.61 2.59
C VAL A 103 -2.74 17.48 3.92
N GLN A 104 -3.25 16.29 4.26
CA GLN A 104 -3.98 16.09 5.51
C GLN A 104 -3.11 16.37 6.75
N THR A 105 -1.85 15.98 6.71
CA THR A 105 -0.89 16.18 7.82
C THR A 105 -0.56 17.66 7.99
N LEU A 106 -0.36 18.38 6.89
CA LEU A 106 -0.16 19.83 6.89
C LEU A 106 -1.38 20.58 7.45
N LEU A 107 -2.59 20.20 7.02
CA LEU A 107 -3.84 20.81 7.51
C LEU A 107 -4.11 20.56 9.00
N LYS A 108 -3.78 19.36 9.51
CA LYS A 108 -3.84 19.06 10.96
C LYS A 108 -2.87 19.93 11.75
N ARG A 109 -1.62 20.08 11.30
CA ARG A 109 -0.63 20.95 11.95
C ARG A 109 -1.02 22.43 11.92
N SER A 110 -1.68 22.87 10.86
CA SER A 110 -2.15 24.26 10.71
C SER A 110 -3.36 24.62 11.59
N GLY A 111 -3.95 23.69 12.36
CA GLY A 111 -5.16 23.94 13.17
C GLY A 111 -6.45 24.14 12.36
N LYS A 112 -6.36 24.26 11.02
CA LYS A 112 -7.50 24.42 10.10
C LYS A 112 -8.37 23.17 9.95
N SER A 113 -7.97 22.04 10.53
CA SER A 113 -8.68 20.76 10.46
C SER A 113 -10.06 20.74 11.14
N ARG A 114 -10.53 21.81 11.79
CA ARG A 114 -11.87 21.89 12.39
C ARG A 114 -12.96 22.44 11.46
N LEU A 115 -12.62 22.91 10.25
CA LEU A 115 -13.57 23.60 9.36
C LEU A 115 -14.02 22.81 8.12
N VAL A 116 -13.65 21.53 7.99
CA VAL A 116 -14.12 20.65 6.91
C VAL A 116 -14.48 19.27 7.44
#